data_AF-A0A7S2SIK0-F1
#
_entry.id   AF-A0A7S2SIK0-F1
#
_cell.length_a   1.000
_cell.length_b   1.000
_cell.length_c   1.000
_cell.angle_alpha   90.00
_cell.angle_beta   90.00
_cell.angle_gamma   90.00
#
_symmetry.space_group_name_H-M   'P 1'
#
loop_
_entity.id
_entity.type
_entity.pdbx_description
1 polymer ?
#
loop_
_entity_poly.entity_id
_entity_poly.type
_entity_poly.pdbx_seq_one_letter_code
_entity_poly.pdbx_strand_id
1 'polypeptide(L)'
;AITSFTPLRVYVYEEGLVRLTTEAYNSDDLNNKFVHLTNYSVQKHSKNFIPNEGKDANNEDDESSSKWSFKTFRARLEKMGHDPKVLFESIDELIIKTLISIEPQVVTAMDMHVRHPDNCFQLFGFDVLIDTALKPWLLEVNLGPSLSCDSQLDLSIKSSMLADLMTLSGVHPSDIRRSRTNEDLPKKSSNNSQSANALVDEVKLSKMLKQL
;
A
#
# COMPACT_ATOMS: atom_id res chain seq x y z
N ALA A 1 -4.02 -0.52 3.47
CA ALA A 1 -5.24 -1.21 3.02
C ALA A 1 -6.05 -1.69 4.21
N ILE A 2 -7.37 -1.85 4.03
CA ILE A 2 -8.26 -2.47 5.01
C ILE A 2 -8.92 -3.67 4.34
N THR A 3 -8.87 -4.83 4.98
CA THR A 3 -9.52 -6.06 4.48
C THR A 3 -10.77 -6.43 5.26
N SER A 4 -11.01 -5.80 6.42
CA SER A 4 -12.23 -5.97 7.20
C SER A 4 -12.39 -4.79 8.16
N PHE A 5 -13.64 -4.37 8.39
CA PHE A 5 -14.01 -3.46 9.48
C PHE A 5 -14.55 -4.21 10.70
N THR A 6 -14.91 -5.49 10.56
CA THR A 6 -15.50 -6.30 11.65
C THR A 6 -14.89 -7.71 11.66
N PRO A 7 -13.82 -7.96 12.43
CA PRO A 7 -13.05 -6.98 13.20
C PRO A 7 -12.21 -6.07 12.28
N LEU A 8 -11.88 -4.86 12.75
CA LEU A 8 -11.02 -3.94 11.99
C LEU A 8 -9.64 -4.55 11.75
N ARG A 9 -9.27 -4.70 10.48
CA ARG A 9 -7.96 -5.20 10.03
C ARG A 9 -7.32 -4.21 9.08
N VAL A 10 -6.29 -3.52 9.59
CA VAL A 10 -5.53 -2.50 8.87
C VAL A 10 -4.14 -3.04 8.53
N TYR A 11 -3.71 -2.83 7.29
CA TYR A 11 -2.37 -3.16 6.80
C TYR A 11 -1.74 -1.89 6.27
N VAL A 12 -0.60 -1.48 6.82
CA VAL A 12 0.22 -0.39 6.29
C VAL A 12 1.31 -1.02 5.42
N TYR A 13 1.48 -0.51 4.20
CA TYR A 13 2.53 -1.02 3.32
C TYR A 13 3.88 -0.46 3.78
N GLU A 14 4.91 -1.31 3.84
CA GLU A 14 6.21 -0.96 4.43
C GLU A 14 6.97 0.08 3.60
N GLU A 15 6.72 0.15 2.29
CA GLU A 15 7.30 1.15 1.40
C GLU A 15 6.28 2.21 0.97
N GLY A 16 6.79 3.31 0.42
CA GLY A 16 5.98 4.45 0.02
C GLY A 16 6.77 5.48 -0.77
N LEU A 17 6.10 6.58 -1.11
CA LEU A 17 6.68 7.64 -1.92
C LEU A 17 6.75 8.94 -1.12
N VAL A 18 7.95 9.47 -0.95
CA VAL A 18 8.18 10.84 -0.48
C VAL A 18 8.23 11.75 -1.70
N ARG A 19 7.37 12.77 -1.71
CA ARG A 19 7.30 13.77 -2.79
C ARG A 19 7.95 15.06 -2.32
N LEU A 20 8.94 15.53 -3.05
CA LEU A 20 9.68 16.73 -2.72
C LEU A 20 9.31 17.90 -3.63
N THR A 21 9.51 19.10 -3.12
CA THR A 21 9.51 20.31 -3.92
C THR A 21 10.81 20.38 -4.71
N THR A 22 10.73 20.85 -5.96
CA THR A 22 11.89 21.05 -6.83
C THR A 22 12.65 22.35 -6.55
N GLU A 23 12.07 23.20 -5.71
CA GLU A 23 12.67 24.45 -5.24
C GLU A 23 12.73 24.47 -3.71
N ALA A 24 13.73 25.16 -3.17
CA ALA A 24 13.92 25.31 -1.73
C ALA A 24 12.75 26.09 -1.11
N TYR A 25 12.32 25.66 0.07
CA TYR A 25 11.20 26.29 0.77
C TYR A 25 11.48 27.78 1.07
N ASN A 26 10.54 28.65 0.70
CA ASN A 26 10.59 30.09 0.93
C ASN A 26 9.19 30.59 1.31
N SER A 27 9.04 31.07 2.55
CA SER A 27 7.77 31.59 3.07
C SER A 27 7.33 32.92 2.44
N ASP A 28 8.25 33.65 1.82
CA ASP A 28 7.98 35.00 1.32
C ASP A 28 7.38 34.99 -0.10
N ASP A 29 7.58 33.89 -0.85
CA ASP A 29 7.05 33.72 -2.20
C ASP A 29 5.87 32.74 -2.24
N LEU A 30 4.71 33.18 -1.78
CA LEU A 30 3.49 32.37 -1.71
C LEU A 30 2.90 32.02 -3.09
N ASN A 31 3.33 32.70 -4.16
CA ASN A 31 2.81 32.47 -5.51
C ASN A 31 3.55 31.34 -6.23
N ASN A 32 4.77 31.02 -5.79
CA ASN A 32 5.56 29.95 -6.38
C ASN A 32 5.09 28.57 -5.91
N LYS A 33 4.26 27.95 -6.74
CA LYS A 33 3.73 26.61 -6.48
C LYS A 33 4.81 25.54 -6.38
N PHE A 34 5.97 25.73 -6.99
CA PHE A 34 7.08 24.75 -6.93
C PHE A 34 7.74 24.70 -5.55
N VAL A 35 7.54 25.72 -4.73
CA VAL A 35 8.04 25.84 -3.34
C VAL A 35 7.05 25.28 -2.32
N HIS A 36 5.75 25.34 -2.62
CA HIS A 36 4.69 25.05 -1.63
C HIS A 36 3.89 23.77 -1.89
N LEU A 37 3.85 23.26 -3.12
CA LEU A 37 3.04 22.09 -3.47
C LEU A 37 3.90 20.89 -3.81
N THR A 38 3.75 19.77 -3.10
CA THR A 38 4.50 18.54 -3.38
C THR A 38 3.85 17.66 -4.44
N ASN A 39 2.68 18.05 -4.98
CA ASN A 39 1.95 17.24 -5.96
C ASN A 39 2.80 17.00 -7.21
N TYR A 40 2.95 15.73 -7.59
CA TYR A 40 3.71 15.33 -8.79
C TYR A 40 3.18 16.01 -10.06
N SER A 41 1.86 16.18 -10.19
CA SER A 41 1.22 16.86 -11.32
C SER A 41 1.68 18.30 -11.49
N VAL A 42 2.13 18.96 -10.42
CA VAL A 42 2.73 20.29 -10.45
C VAL A 42 4.24 20.17 -10.66
N GLN A 43 4.92 19.41 -9.81
CA GLN A 43 6.38 19.36 -9.76
C GLN A 43 7.02 18.84 -11.06
N LYS A 44 6.36 17.92 -11.80
CA LYS A 44 6.87 17.40 -13.09
C LYS A 44 7.05 18.47 -14.18
N HIS A 45 6.46 19.65 -14.00
CA HIS A 45 6.58 20.78 -14.93
C HIS A 45 7.66 21.79 -14.52
N SER A 46 8.32 21.58 -13.38
CA SER A 46 9.46 22.40 -12.97
C SER A 46 10.69 22.11 -13.81
N LYS A 47 11.51 23.13 -14.06
CA LYS A 47 12.82 22.97 -14.73
C LYS A 47 13.83 22.23 -13.86
N ASN A 48 13.63 22.23 -12.55
CA ASN A 48 14.49 21.58 -11.56
C ASN A 48 13.97 20.18 -11.19
N PHE A 49 12.97 19.66 -11.91
CA PHE A 49 12.47 18.31 -11.68
C PHE A 49 13.52 17.28 -12.09
N ILE A 50 13.97 16.48 -11.12
CA ILE A 50 14.92 15.41 -11.35
C ILE A 50 14.14 14.08 -11.20
N PRO A 51 13.84 13.38 -12.31
CA PRO A 51 13.18 12.09 -12.23
C PRO A 51 14.08 11.08 -11.52
N ASN A 52 13.48 10.22 -10.70
CA ASN A 52 14.19 9.06 -10.21
C ASN A 52 14.23 8.01 -11.31
N GLU A 53 15.36 7.91 -12.01
CA GLU A 53 15.61 6.92 -13.06
C GLU A 53 15.98 5.53 -12.49
N GLY A 54 15.97 5.37 -11.16
CA GLY A 54 16.22 4.17 -10.36
C GLY A 54 16.75 2.95 -11.12
N LYS A 55 18.05 2.66 -10.94
CA LYS A 55 18.62 1.35 -11.28
C LYS A 55 18.19 0.33 -10.21
N ASP A 56 17.00 -0.23 -10.33
CA ASP A 56 16.39 -1.24 -9.44
C ASP A 56 16.12 -0.80 -7.98
N ALA A 57 15.02 -1.33 -7.42
CA ALA A 57 14.54 -1.05 -6.05
C ALA A 57 15.54 -1.40 -4.92
N ASN A 58 16.62 -2.10 -5.25
CA ASN A 58 17.64 -2.53 -4.29
C ASN A 58 18.81 -1.56 -4.13
N ASN A 59 19.03 -0.68 -5.11
CA ASN A 59 20.05 0.38 -4.99
C ASN A 59 19.50 1.56 -4.19
N GLU A 60 20.39 2.34 -3.58
CA GLU A 60 20.01 3.61 -2.96
C GLU A 60 19.47 4.54 -4.05
N ASP A 61 18.30 5.11 -3.83
CA ASP A 61 17.78 6.13 -4.73
C ASP A 61 18.75 7.31 -4.77
N ASP A 62 18.79 8.00 -5.90
CA ASP A 62 19.52 9.25 -5.99
C ASP A 62 18.85 10.30 -5.08
N GLU A 63 19.53 10.70 -3.99
CA GLU A 63 19.06 11.78 -3.08
C GLU A 63 18.87 13.10 -3.83
N SER A 64 19.41 13.27 -5.05
CA SER A 64 19.14 14.43 -5.89
C SER A 64 17.77 14.39 -6.60
N SER A 65 17.09 13.24 -6.63
CA SER A 65 15.79 13.10 -7.27
C SER A 65 14.67 13.80 -6.50
N SER A 66 13.64 14.25 -7.20
CA SER A 66 12.48 14.94 -6.61
C SER A 66 11.44 13.98 -6.02
N LYS A 67 11.75 12.67 -5.95
CA LYS A 67 10.89 11.61 -5.42
C LYS A 67 11.73 10.48 -4.82
N TRP A 68 11.49 10.16 -3.55
CA TRP A 68 12.24 9.12 -2.83
C TRP A 68 11.34 7.95 -2.40
N SER A 69 11.94 6.77 -2.25
CA SER A 69 11.35 5.68 -1.46
C SER A 69 11.37 5.98 0.04
N PHE A 70 10.63 5.19 0.84
CA PHE A 70 10.76 5.25 2.29
C PHE A 70 12.11 4.74 2.76
N LYS A 71 12.69 3.73 2.10
CA LYS A 71 14.08 3.31 2.33
C LYS A 71 15.07 4.48 2.29
N THR A 72 15.02 5.28 1.24
CA THR A 72 15.90 6.46 1.09
C THR A 72 15.60 7.53 2.14
N PHE A 73 14.32 7.77 2.44
CA PHE A 73 13.93 8.72 3.48
C PHE A 73 14.40 8.30 4.89
N ARG A 74 14.30 7.01 5.23
CA ARG A 74 14.81 6.47 6.50
C ARG A 74 16.31 6.66 6.61
N ALA A 75 17.08 6.32 5.56
CA ALA A 75 18.51 6.56 5.53
C ALA A 75 18.86 8.05 5.69
N ARG A 76 18.06 8.95 5.10
CA ARG A 76 18.23 10.39 5.27
C ARG A 76 17.98 10.86 6.71
N LEU A 77 16.95 10.35 7.39
CA LEU A 77 16.66 10.65 8.79
C LEU A 77 17.79 10.18 9.72
N GLU A 78 18.33 8.99 9.48
CA GLU A 78 19.47 8.45 10.23
C GLU A 78 20.72 9.32 10.05
N LYS A 79 21.02 9.76 8.81
CA LYS A 79 22.11 10.72 8.53
C LYS A 79 21.92 12.06 9.23
N MET A 80 20.68 12.45 9.52
CA MET A 80 20.34 13.65 10.30
C MET A 80 20.37 13.41 11.83
N GLY A 81 20.61 12.18 12.28
CA GLY A 81 20.66 11.82 13.70
C GLY A 81 19.30 11.53 14.32
N HIS A 82 18.28 11.26 13.51
CA HIS A 82 16.94 10.90 13.97
C HIS A 82 16.69 9.40 13.81
N ASP A 83 15.94 8.81 14.74
CA ASP A 83 15.45 7.43 14.61
C ASP A 83 14.20 7.41 13.70
N PRO A 84 14.27 6.80 12.50
CA PRO A 84 13.11 6.74 11.62
C PRO A 84 11.95 5.98 12.24
N LYS A 85 12.22 4.99 13.11
CA LYS A 85 11.19 4.13 13.69
C LYS A 85 10.16 4.95 14.47
N VAL A 86 10.62 5.92 15.26
CA VAL A 86 9.74 6.81 16.06
C VAL A 86 8.79 7.61 15.17
N LEU A 87 9.29 8.12 14.03
CA LEU A 87 8.48 8.86 13.08
C LEU A 87 7.42 7.96 12.43
N PHE A 88 7.82 6.79 11.94
CA PHE A 88 6.91 5.87 11.27
C PHE A 88 5.87 5.27 12.23
N GLU A 89 6.21 4.98 13.48
CA GLU A 89 5.24 4.60 14.52
C GLU A 89 4.22 5.73 14.75
N SER A 90 4.66 6.99 14.75
CA SER A 90 3.75 8.14 14.87
C SER A 90 2.82 8.29 13.65
N ILE A 91 3.30 7.94 12.45
CA ILE A 91 2.49 7.89 11.22
C ILE A 91 1.46 6.75 11.30
N ASP A 92 1.86 5.57 11.76
CA ASP A 92 0.97 4.43 11.95
C ASP A 92 -0.15 4.76 12.95
N GLU A 93 0.18 5.39 14.07
CA GLU A 93 -0.82 5.88 15.02
C GLU A 93 -1.80 6.87 14.39
N LEU A 94 -1.31 7.80 13.57
CA LEU A 94 -2.13 8.77 12.86
C LEU A 94 -3.09 8.07 11.89
N ILE A 95 -2.61 7.08 11.14
CA ILE A 95 -3.43 6.27 10.22
C ILE A 95 -4.52 5.52 11.01
N ILE A 96 -4.13 4.80 12.08
CA ILE A 96 -5.06 4.01 12.88
C ILE A 96 -6.15 4.89 13.51
N LYS A 97 -5.77 6.01 14.13
CA LYS A 97 -6.73 6.95 14.75
C LYS A 97 -7.69 7.52 13.70
N THR A 98 -7.20 7.84 12.51
CA THR A 98 -8.03 8.31 11.40
C THR A 98 -9.06 7.26 10.99
N LEU A 99 -8.64 6.00 10.84
CA LEU A 99 -9.53 4.91 10.43
C LEU A 99 -10.56 4.54 11.51
N ILE A 100 -10.16 4.53 12.78
CA ILE A 100 -11.08 4.30 13.91
C ILE A 100 -12.15 5.39 13.96
N SER A 101 -11.80 6.65 13.63
CA SER A 101 -12.76 7.75 13.69
C SER A 101 -13.97 7.60 12.76
N ILE A 102 -13.83 6.83 11.67
CA ILE A 102 -14.88 6.57 10.69
C ILE A 102 -15.50 5.17 10.82
N GLU A 103 -14.89 4.28 11.60
CA GLU A 103 -15.26 2.86 11.68
C GLU A 103 -16.77 2.64 11.95
N PRO A 104 -17.43 3.34 12.90
CA PRO A 104 -18.85 3.11 13.16
C PRO A 104 -19.76 3.42 11.96
N GLN A 105 -19.41 4.44 11.19
CA GLN A 105 -20.16 4.87 10.00
C GLN A 105 -19.99 3.86 8.88
N VAL A 106 -18.76 3.36 8.69
CA VAL A 106 -18.46 2.35 7.68
C VAL A 106 -19.11 1.00 8.02
N VAL A 107 -19.00 0.55 9.27
CA VAL A 107 -19.65 -0.69 9.73
C VAL A 107 -21.16 -0.63 9.51
N THR A 108 -21.81 0.46 9.91
CA THR A 108 -23.25 0.66 9.69
C THR A 108 -23.61 0.60 8.20
N ALA A 109 -22.83 1.24 7.34
CA ALA A 109 -23.04 1.20 5.90
C ALA A 109 -22.81 -0.22 5.33
N MET A 110 -21.82 -0.95 5.82
CA MET A 110 -21.54 -2.33 5.42
C MET A 110 -22.69 -3.26 5.80
N ASP A 111 -23.22 -3.17 7.02
CA ASP A 111 -24.35 -3.97 7.49
C ASP A 111 -25.61 -3.75 6.65
N MET A 112 -25.82 -2.53 6.15
CA MET A 112 -26.99 -2.19 5.31
C MET A 112 -26.84 -2.63 3.85
N HIS A 113 -25.62 -2.60 3.29
CA HIS A 113 -25.43 -2.67 1.83
C HIS A 113 -24.57 -3.86 1.36
N VAL A 114 -23.82 -4.50 2.24
CA VAL A 114 -22.84 -5.53 1.88
C VAL A 114 -23.33 -6.89 2.38
N ARG A 115 -23.44 -7.86 1.46
CA ARG A 115 -23.93 -9.22 1.78
C ARG A 115 -23.01 -10.01 2.71
N HIS A 116 -21.70 -9.85 2.57
CA HIS A 116 -20.70 -10.51 3.42
C HIS A 116 -19.58 -9.52 3.75
N PRO A 117 -19.17 -9.40 5.03
CA PRO A 117 -18.12 -8.46 5.45
C PRO A 117 -16.79 -8.62 4.71
N ASP A 118 -16.46 -9.85 4.28
CA ASP A 118 -15.22 -10.17 3.58
C ASP A 118 -15.25 -9.82 2.07
N ASN A 119 -16.38 -9.30 1.55
CA ASN A 119 -16.49 -8.91 0.15
C ASN A 119 -15.87 -7.55 -0.17
N CYS A 120 -15.40 -6.82 0.84
CA CYS A 120 -14.88 -5.47 0.67
C CYS A 120 -13.47 -5.39 1.21
N PHE A 121 -12.57 -4.90 0.37
CA PHE A 121 -11.28 -4.38 0.79
C PHE A 121 -11.10 -3.00 0.17
N GLN A 122 -10.31 -2.15 0.82
CA GLN A 122 -10.04 -0.80 0.34
C GLN A 122 -8.56 -0.47 0.45
N LEU A 123 -8.00 -0.03 -0.68
CA LEU A 123 -6.68 0.60 -0.71
C LEU A 123 -6.87 2.11 -0.48
N PHE A 124 -6.18 2.65 0.51
CA PHE A 124 -6.17 4.08 0.80
C PHE A 124 -4.77 4.63 0.51
N GLY A 125 -4.69 5.85 -0.02
CA GLY A 125 -3.47 6.64 -0.01
C GLY A 125 -3.53 7.69 1.08
N PHE A 126 -2.58 7.71 1.99
CA PHE A 126 -2.48 8.73 3.03
C PHE A 126 -1.42 9.75 2.63
N ASP A 127 -1.83 11.01 2.50
CA ASP A 127 -0.90 12.11 2.26
C ASP A 127 -0.59 12.77 3.61
N VAL A 128 0.65 12.60 4.07
CA VAL A 128 1.13 13.03 5.39
C VAL A 128 2.26 14.03 5.22
N LEU A 129 2.18 15.15 5.94
CA LEU A 129 3.22 16.18 5.99
C LEU A 129 3.97 16.08 7.31
N ILE A 130 5.31 16.14 7.26
CA ILE A 130 6.16 16.11 8.45
C ILE A 130 6.68 17.52 8.71
N ASP A 131 6.51 18.01 9.94
CA ASP A 131 7.03 19.32 10.33
C ASP A 131 8.48 19.28 10.83
N THR A 132 9.01 20.44 11.22
CA THR A 132 10.40 20.59 11.70
C THR A 132 10.67 19.89 13.03
N ALA A 133 9.63 19.53 13.79
CA ALA A 133 9.72 18.75 15.03
C ALA A 133 9.53 17.25 14.79
N LEU A 134 9.51 16.81 13.53
CA LEU A 134 9.19 15.44 13.10
C LEU A 134 7.80 14.98 13.55
N LYS A 135 6.85 15.90 13.68
CA LYS A 135 5.46 15.55 13.94
C LYS A 135 4.74 15.31 12.60
N PRO A 136 4.06 14.15 12.42
CA PRO A 136 3.25 13.90 11.25
C PRO A 136 1.89 14.60 11.34
N TRP A 137 1.46 15.18 10.24
CA TRP A 137 0.19 15.86 10.06
C TRP A 137 -0.56 15.24 8.87
N LEU A 138 -1.81 14.84 9.10
CA LEU A 138 -2.66 14.32 8.03
C LEU A 138 -3.10 15.48 7.13
N LEU A 139 -2.83 15.38 5.83
CA LEU A 139 -3.35 16.33 4.85
C LEU A 139 -4.66 15.82 4.25
N GLU A 140 -4.64 14.62 3.69
CA GLU A 140 -5.82 13.99 3.07
C GLU A 140 -5.72 12.46 3.04
N VAL A 141 -6.87 11.82 2.85
CA VAL A 141 -6.99 10.38 2.63
C VAL A 141 -7.65 10.14 1.27
N ASN A 142 -6.89 9.58 0.35
CA ASN A 142 -7.32 9.25 -1.00
C ASN A 142 -7.95 7.85 -1.05
N LEU A 143 -9.23 7.76 -1.42
CA LEU A 143 -9.95 6.49 -1.66
C LEU A 143 -9.53 5.81 -2.97
N GLY A 144 -8.98 6.57 -3.91
CA GLY A 144 -8.47 6.08 -5.19
C GLY A 144 -7.06 6.60 -5.45
N PRO A 145 -6.04 6.14 -4.71
CA PRO A 145 -4.68 6.61 -4.92
C PRO A 145 -4.21 6.28 -6.34
N SER A 146 -3.46 7.19 -6.96
CA SER A 146 -2.96 7.00 -8.33
C SER A 146 -2.01 5.81 -8.42
N LEU A 147 -2.36 4.83 -9.27
CA LEU A 147 -1.53 3.67 -9.61
C LEU A 147 -0.71 3.87 -10.89
N SER A 148 -0.70 5.08 -11.48
CA SER A 148 0.15 5.40 -12.63
C SER A 148 1.62 5.23 -12.30
N CYS A 149 2.37 4.60 -13.19
CA CYS A 149 3.79 4.32 -13.00
C CYS A 149 4.62 5.17 -13.98
N ASP A 150 4.89 6.42 -13.59
CA ASP A 150 5.61 7.39 -14.43
C ASP A 150 7.14 7.29 -14.28
N SER A 151 7.62 6.53 -13.29
CA SER A 151 9.04 6.22 -13.07
C SER A 151 9.24 4.77 -12.66
N GLN A 152 10.48 4.27 -12.76
CA GLN A 152 10.83 2.92 -12.34
C GLN A 152 10.58 2.69 -10.83
N LEU A 153 10.79 3.74 -10.01
CA LEU A 153 10.47 3.73 -8.59
C LEU A 153 8.96 3.55 -8.35
N ASP A 154 8.11 4.28 -9.09
CA ASP A 154 6.66 4.11 -8.97
C ASP A 154 6.26 2.66 -9.33
N LEU A 155 6.83 2.13 -10.42
CA LEU A 155 6.54 0.78 -10.86
C LEU A 155 6.93 -0.27 -9.81
N SER A 156 8.15 -0.20 -9.25
CA SER A 156 8.61 -1.21 -8.30
C SER A 156 7.76 -1.22 -7.02
N ILE A 157 7.50 -0.05 -6.44
CA ILE A 157 6.74 0.07 -5.19
C ILE A 157 5.27 -0.32 -5.43
N LYS A 158 4.63 0.24 -6.46
CA LYS A 158 3.19 0.04 -6.68
C LYS A 158 2.86 -1.37 -7.15
N SER A 159 3.70 -1.98 -7.99
CA SER A 159 3.47 -3.35 -8.45
C SER A 159 3.57 -4.36 -7.31
N SER A 160 4.61 -4.25 -6.47
CA SER A 160 4.78 -5.11 -5.29
C SER A 160 3.63 -4.90 -4.29
N MET A 161 3.30 -3.64 -3.97
CA MET A 161 2.18 -3.31 -3.09
C MET A 161 0.85 -3.91 -3.59
N LEU A 162 0.59 -3.82 -4.89
CA LEU A 162 -0.65 -4.33 -5.47
C LEU A 162 -0.68 -5.86 -5.48
N ALA A 163 0.46 -6.52 -5.75
CA ALA A 163 0.57 -7.97 -5.66
C ALA A 163 0.24 -8.44 -4.22
N ASP A 164 0.88 -7.83 -3.22
CA ASP A 164 0.64 -8.14 -1.81
C ASP A 164 -0.81 -7.85 -1.40
N LEU A 165 -1.39 -6.74 -1.86
CA LEU A 165 -2.80 -6.42 -1.62
C LEU A 165 -3.73 -7.51 -2.15
N MET A 166 -3.52 -7.98 -3.38
CA MET A 166 -4.38 -9.00 -3.99
C MET A 166 -4.25 -10.35 -3.27
N THR A 167 -3.04 -10.68 -2.81
CA THR A 167 -2.82 -11.85 -1.94
C THR A 167 -3.53 -11.69 -0.59
N LEU A 168 -3.42 -10.52 0.05
CA LEU A 168 -4.08 -10.22 1.33
C LEU A 168 -5.60 -10.20 1.23
N SER A 169 -6.16 -9.71 0.11
CA SER A 169 -7.61 -9.68 -0.11
C SER A 169 -8.21 -11.05 -0.43
N GLY A 170 -7.40 -12.12 -0.45
CA GLY A 170 -7.89 -13.47 -0.72
C GLY A 170 -8.41 -13.66 -2.14
N VAL A 171 -7.97 -12.83 -3.10
CA VAL A 171 -8.35 -13.01 -4.51
C VAL A 171 -7.57 -14.20 -5.03
N HIS A 172 -8.20 -15.37 -4.96
CA HIS A 172 -7.62 -16.57 -5.51
C HIS A 172 -7.65 -16.49 -7.04
N PRO A 173 -6.53 -16.73 -7.74
CA PRO A 173 -6.58 -16.91 -9.18
C PRO A 173 -7.52 -18.08 -9.49
N SER A 174 -8.72 -17.77 -9.97
CA SER A 174 -9.66 -18.77 -10.46
C SER A 174 -9.46 -18.87 -11.96
N ASP A 175 -8.92 -19.98 -12.43
CA ASP A 175 -8.84 -20.27 -13.85
C ASP A 175 -10.25 -20.59 -14.37
N ILE A 176 -10.96 -19.56 -14.85
CA ILE A 176 -12.36 -19.64 -15.32
C ILE A 176 -12.50 -20.68 -16.45
N ARG A 177 -11.43 -20.94 -17.20
CA ARG A 177 -11.42 -21.98 -18.25
C ARG A 177 -11.49 -23.38 -17.66
N ARG A 178 -10.86 -23.60 -16.51
CA ARG A 178 -10.81 -24.90 -15.81
C ARG A 178 -12.09 -25.18 -15.02
N SER A 179 -12.76 -24.15 -14.51
CA SER A 179 -14.07 -24.32 -13.85
C SER A 179 -15.19 -24.65 -14.84
N ARG A 180 -15.20 -24.05 -16.04
CA ARG A 180 -16.16 -24.40 -17.10
C ARG A 180 -16.03 -25.86 -17.57
N THR A 181 -14.81 -26.39 -17.71
CA THR A 181 -14.60 -27.80 -18.08
C THR A 181 -15.09 -28.80 -17.02
N ASN A 182 -15.23 -28.38 -15.76
CA ASN A 182 -15.70 -29.25 -14.68
C ASN A 182 -17.22 -29.20 -14.46
N GLU A 183 -17.91 -28.16 -14.95
CA GLU A 183 -19.39 -28.09 -14.91
C GLU A 183 -20.04 -28.93 -16.02
N ASP A 184 -19.34 -29.19 -17.12
CA ASP A 184 -19.85 -29.98 -18.26
C ASP A 184 -19.62 -31.50 -18.15
N LEU A 185 -19.02 -31.99 -17.07
CA LEU A 185 -18.83 -33.43 -16.85
C LEU A 185 -19.97 -34.01 -15.99
N PRO A 186 -20.73 -35.01 -16.48
CA PRO A 186 -21.79 -35.61 -15.68
C PRO A 186 -21.21 -36.24 -14.42
N LYS A 187 -21.76 -35.87 -13.25
CA LYS A 187 -21.42 -36.45 -11.96
C LYS A 187 -21.61 -37.97 -12.01
N LYS A 188 -20.52 -38.73 -12.19
CA LYS A 188 -20.54 -40.17 -11.97
C LYS A 188 -20.76 -40.44 -10.48
N SER A 189 -21.90 -41.02 -10.17
CA SER A 189 -22.15 -41.64 -8.88
C SER A 189 -21.19 -42.81 -8.69
N SER A 190 -20.29 -42.71 -7.71
CA SER A 190 -19.62 -43.88 -7.18
C SER A 190 -19.21 -43.65 -5.74
N ASN A 191 -19.81 -44.45 -4.86
CA ASN A 191 -19.48 -44.62 -3.46
C ASN A 191 -18.00 -45.01 -3.24
N ASN A 192 -17.52 -44.65 -2.04
CA ASN A 192 -16.32 -45.12 -1.34
C ASN A 192 -14.93 -44.68 -1.86
N SER A 193 -14.32 -43.73 -1.13
CA SER A 193 -13.11 -44.01 -0.33
C SER A 193 -12.67 -42.77 0.47
N GLN A 194 -13.03 -42.75 1.76
CA GLN A 194 -12.34 -41.95 2.76
C GLN A 194 -10.89 -42.46 2.87
N SER A 195 -9.92 -41.72 2.34
CA SER A 195 -8.51 -41.74 2.82
C SER A 195 -7.55 -40.84 2.04
N ALA A 196 -7.92 -40.31 0.86
CA ALA A 196 -6.97 -39.53 0.04
C ALA A 196 -6.90 -38.02 0.40
N ASN A 197 -7.97 -37.43 0.93
CA ASN A 197 -8.00 -35.98 1.18
C ASN A 197 -7.23 -35.53 2.42
N ALA A 198 -7.02 -36.42 3.41
CA ALA A 198 -6.27 -36.07 4.63
C ALA A 198 -4.76 -35.89 4.36
N LEU A 199 -4.20 -36.63 3.40
CA LEU A 199 -2.76 -36.58 3.07
C LEU A 199 -2.37 -35.34 2.24
N VAL A 200 -3.33 -34.75 1.50
CA VAL A 200 -3.05 -33.56 0.66
C VAL A 200 -3.04 -32.28 1.49
N ASP A 201 -3.85 -32.23 2.55
CA ASP A 201 -3.91 -31.06 3.46
C ASP A 201 -2.71 -31.03 4.43
N GLU A 202 -2.22 -32.19 4.89
CA GLU A 202 -1.06 -32.28 5.80
C GLU A 202 0.28 -31.91 5.11
N VAL A 203 0.41 -32.22 3.81
CA VAL A 203 1.59 -31.86 3.00
C VAL A 203 1.61 -30.36 2.66
N LYS A 204 0.45 -29.70 2.54
CA LYS A 204 0.38 -28.24 2.35
C LYS A 204 0.69 -27.46 3.62
N LEU A 205 0.21 -27.92 4.78
CA LEU A 205 0.44 -27.23 6.05
C LEU A 205 1.91 -27.29 6.50
N SER A 206 2.58 -28.42 6.29
CA SER A 206 4.01 -28.57 6.66
C SER A 206 4.98 -27.78 5.76
N LYS A 207 4.58 -27.42 4.54
CA LYS A 207 5.38 -26.54 3.66
C LYS A 207 5.23 -25.05 4.00
N MET A 208 4.09 -24.61 4.53
CA MET A 208 3.90 -23.21 4.95
C MET A 208 4.61 -22.87 6.26
N LEU A 209 4.82 -23.84 7.16
CA LEU A 209 5.48 -23.62 8.46
C LEU A 209 7.02 -23.60 8.41
N LYS A 210 7.66 -23.76 7.24
CA LYS A 210 9.13 -23.73 7.09
C LYS A 210 9.68 -22.44 6.45
N GLN A 211 8.85 -21.42 6.27
CA GLN A 211 9.25 -20.11 5.72
C GLN A 211 8.82 -18.91 6.59
N LEU A 212 8.58 -19.15 7.88
CA LEU A 212 8.64 -18.16 8.95
C LEU A 212 9.77 -18.57 9.91
#